data_AF-E9HM62-F1
#
_entry.id   AF-E9HM62-F1
#
_cell.length_a   1.000
_cell.length_b   1.000
_cell.length_c   1.000
_cell.angle_alpha   90.00
_cell.angle_beta   90.00
_cell.angle_gamma   90.00
#
_symmetry.space_group_name_H-M   'P 1'
#
loop_
_entity.id
_entity.type
_entity.pdbx_description
1 polymer ?
#
loop_
_entity_poly.entity_id
_entity_poly.type
_entity_poly.pdbx_seq_one_letter_code
_entity_poly.pdbx_strand_id
1 'polypeptide(L)'
;MNSVEISGFIPKLGLVVVGIVLVECTRQGLNYLQRKNSKPVIRQVIFFPDKQIACKDFFDSVEGCSRIRCDFSHTTTGFRQLLSHIKSARKSIDIAVYCISCFEIADVVLQRHKVGVGRP
;
A
#
# COMPACT_ATOMS: atom_id res chain seq x y z
N MET A 1 -33.09 -17.26 -56.89
CA MET A 1 -31.90 -16.56 -56.36
C MET A 1 -32.46 -15.39 -55.53
N ASN A 2 -32.52 -15.33 -54.19
CA ASN A 2 -31.60 -15.75 -53.13
C ASN A 2 -32.34 -15.79 -51.76
N SER A 3 -32.93 -16.93 -51.36
CA SER A 3 -33.63 -17.03 -50.05
C SER A 3 -32.93 -17.94 -49.03
N VAL A 4 -31.74 -18.45 -49.34
CA VAL A 4 -31.07 -19.50 -48.55
C VAL A 4 -29.96 -18.97 -47.63
N GLU A 5 -29.54 -17.71 -47.73
CA GLU A 5 -28.40 -17.21 -46.93
C GLU A 5 -28.76 -16.50 -45.61
N ILE A 6 -30.06 -16.22 -45.36
CA ILE A 6 -30.46 -15.39 -44.21
C ILE A 6 -30.62 -16.21 -42.90
N SER A 7 -30.96 -17.51 -42.99
CA SER A 7 -31.24 -18.32 -41.78
C SER A 7 -30.00 -18.72 -40.98
N GLY A 8 -28.81 -18.66 -41.59
CA GLY A 8 -27.53 -18.98 -40.94
C GLY A 8 -26.86 -17.81 -40.23
N PHE A 9 -27.34 -16.57 -40.42
CA PHE A 9 -26.71 -15.36 -39.91
C PHE A 9 -27.23 -14.95 -38.52
N ILE A 10 -28.53 -15.16 -38.26
CA ILE A 10 -29.19 -14.90 -36.99
C ILE A 10 -28.58 -15.71 -35.81
N PRO A 11 -28.34 -17.03 -35.92
CA PRO A 11 -27.72 -17.78 -34.81
C PRO A 11 -26.27 -17.36 -34.55
N LYS A 12 -25.54 -16.90 -35.58
CA LYS A 12 -24.17 -16.39 -35.43
C LYS A 12 -24.14 -15.05 -34.68
N LEU A 13 -25.08 -14.14 -34.98
CA LEU A 13 -25.26 -12.89 -34.26
C LEU A 13 -25.61 -13.13 -32.78
N GLY A 14 -26.50 -14.06 -32.48
CA GLY A 14 -26.85 -14.42 -31.10
C GLY A 14 -25.65 -14.93 -30.29
N LEU A 15 -24.80 -15.78 -30.91
CA LEU A 15 -23.62 -16.34 -30.26
C LEU A 15 -22.54 -15.28 -30.00
N VAL A 16 -22.39 -14.30 -30.89
CA VAL A 16 -21.51 -13.14 -30.68
C VAL A 16 -21.99 -12.28 -29.52
N VAL A 17 -23.29 -11.99 -29.43
CA VAL A 17 -23.85 -11.18 -28.32
C VAL A 17 -23.66 -11.89 -26.98
N VAL A 18 -23.93 -13.20 -26.90
CA VAL A 18 -23.70 -14.00 -25.69
C VAL A 18 -22.22 -13.99 -25.30
N GLY A 19 -21.32 -14.13 -26.26
CA GLY A 19 -19.87 -14.03 -26.04
C GLY A 19 -19.47 -12.69 -25.44
N ILE A 20 -19.97 -11.57 -25.99
CA ILE A 20 -19.69 -10.22 -25.49
C ILE A 20 -20.21 -10.05 -24.06
N VAL A 21 -21.43 -10.51 -23.76
CA VAL A 21 -22.03 -10.40 -22.43
C VAL A 21 -21.23 -11.20 -21.39
N LEU A 22 -20.83 -12.44 -21.71
CA LEU A 22 -20.00 -13.25 -20.82
C LEU A 22 -18.63 -12.61 -20.55
N VAL A 23 -18.01 -12.02 -21.58
CA VAL A 23 -16.74 -11.29 -21.44
C VAL A 23 -16.91 -10.07 -20.53
N GLU A 24 -17.97 -9.28 -20.68
CA GLU A 24 -18.19 -8.14 -19.79
C GLU A 24 -18.56 -8.56 -18.36
N CYS A 25 -19.34 -9.62 -18.17
CA CYS A 25 -19.65 -10.16 -16.85
C CYS A 25 -18.39 -10.65 -16.12
N THR A 26 -17.50 -11.37 -16.83
CA THR A 26 -16.23 -11.83 -16.24
C THR A 26 -15.30 -10.67 -15.91
N ARG A 27 -15.22 -9.65 -16.79
CA ARG A 27 -14.43 -8.44 -16.55
C ARG A 27 -14.95 -7.64 -15.35
N GLN A 28 -16.27 -7.46 -15.24
CA GLN A 28 -16.91 -6.82 -14.09
C GLN A 28 -16.66 -7.60 -12.79
N GLY A 29 -16.78 -8.93 -12.83
CA GLY A 29 -16.48 -9.80 -11.69
C GLY A 29 -15.03 -9.70 -11.22
N LEU A 30 -14.07 -9.68 -12.14
CA LEU A 30 -12.65 -9.53 -11.81
C LEU A 30 -12.36 -8.16 -11.17
N ASN A 31 -12.94 -7.09 -11.72
CA ASN A 31 -12.82 -5.73 -11.18
C ASN A 31 -13.44 -5.62 -9.77
N TYR A 32 -14.55 -6.31 -9.52
CA TYR A 32 -15.16 -6.36 -8.20
C TYR A 32 -14.25 -7.05 -7.18
N LEU A 33 -13.64 -8.18 -7.54
CA LEU A 33 -12.69 -8.87 -6.66
C LEU A 33 -11.43 -8.03 -6.40
N GLN A 34 -10.92 -7.33 -7.41
CA GLN A 34 -9.80 -6.40 -7.25
C GLN A 34 -10.15 -5.25 -6.30
N ARG A 35 -11.34 -4.65 -6.41
CA ARG A 35 -11.81 -3.62 -5.46
C ARG A 35 -12.01 -4.17 -4.06
N LYS A 36 -12.58 -5.37 -3.91
CA LYS A 36 -12.76 -5.99 -2.58
C LYS A 36 -11.41 -6.29 -1.90
N ASN A 37 -10.40 -6.67 -2.67
CA ASN A 37 -9.03 -6.88 -2.17
C ASN A 37 -8.19 -5.61 -2.07
N SER A 38 -8.74 -4.43 -2.44
CA SER A 38 -7.99 -3.20 -2.32
C SER A 38 -7.78 -2.86 -0.84
N LYS A 39 -6.51 -2.71 -0.46
CA LYS A 39 -6.14 -2.41 0.93
C LYS A 39 -6.59 -0.98 1.26
N PRO A 40 -7.02 -0.72 2.51
CA PRO A 40 -7.42 0.63 2.90
C PRO A 40 -6.24 1.60 2.71
N VAL A 41 -6.51 2.72 2.07
CA VAL A 41 -5.52 3.79 1.87
C VAL A 41 -5.44 4.62 3.14
N ILE A 42 -4.25 4.69 3.73
CA ILE A 42 -3.99 5.53 4.90
C ILE A 42 -4.02 6.99 4.46
N ARG A 43 -4.91 7.81 5.05
CA ARG A 43 -5.00 9.25 4.83
C ARG A 43 -4.71 9.95 6.15
N GLN A 44 -3.46 10.37 6.34
CA GLN A 44 -3.01 10.99 7.58
C GLN A 44 -2.09 12.18 7.27
N VAL A 45 -2.28 13.27 8.00
CA VAL A 45 -1.39 14.44 7.97
C VAL A 45 -0.52 14.40 9.21
N ILE A 46 0.79 14.58 9.02
CA ILE A 46 1.78 14.62 10.09
C ILE A 46 2.29 16.06 10.17
N PHE A 47 2.16 16.68 11.34
CA PHE A 47 2.60 18.05 11.58
C PHE A 47 3.97 18.07 12.26
N PHE A 48 4.80 19.02 11.85
CA PHE A 48 6.12 19.29 12.42
C PHE A 48 6.25 20.79 12.78
N PRO A 49 7.07 21.17 13.77
CA PRO A 49 7.92 20.31 14.61
C PRO A 49 7.12 19.55 15.67
N ASP A 50 7.65 18.40 16.10
CA ASP A 50 7.10 17.67 17.24
C ASP A 50 7.30 18.48 18.54
N LYS A 51 6.34 18.42 19.46
CA LYS A 51 6.41 19.11 20.76
C LYS A 51 7.55 18.60 21.63
N GLN A 52 7.89 17.32 21.50
CA GLN A 52 8.95 16.62 22.22
C GLN A 52 9.55 15.54 21.32
N ILE A 53 10.81 15.20 21.56
CA ILE A 53 11.51 14.12 20.85
C ILE A 53 11.04 12.77 21.39
N ALA A 54 10.76 11.81 20.53
CA ALA A 54 10.34 10.47 20.92
C ALA A 54 11.46 9.67 21.58
N CYS A 55 11.13 8.94 22.65
CA CYS A 55 12.09 8.08 23.35
C CYS A 55 12.44 6.86 22.49
N LYS A 56 13.72 6.73 22.11
CA LYS A 56 14.18 5.60 21.30
C LYS A 56 14.02 4.26 22.02
N ASP A 57 14.44 4.20 23.28
CA ASP A 57 14.38 2.97 24.07
C ASP A 57 12.95 2.48 24.27
N PHE A 58 12.00 3.41 24.47
CA PHE A 58 10.59 3.06 24.62
C PHE A 58 10.00 2.40 23.36
N PHE A 59 10.35 2.87 22.17
CA PHE A 59 9.75 2.42 20.92
C PHE A 59 10.51 1.31 20.19
N ASP A 60 11.83 1.22 20.37
CA ASP A 60 12.67 0.28 19.65
C ASP A 60 13.18 -0.88 20.55
N SER A 61 13.12 -0.76 21.89
CA SER A 61 13.51 -1.84 22.81
C SER A 61 12.33 -2.75 23.18
N VAL A 62 12.61 -4.04 23.39
CA VAL A 62 11.63 -5.03 23.89
C VAL A 62 11.27 -4.76 25.36
N GLU A 63 12.23 -4.28 26.14
CA GLU A 63 12.08 -3.99 27.57
C GLU A 63 11.41 -2.63 27.82
N GLY A 64 11.25 -1.82 26.77
CA GLY A 64 10.77 -0.44 26.86
C GLY A 64 11.78 0.50 27.53
N CYS A 65 11.30 1.67 27.95
CA CYS A 65 12.12 2.63 28.71
C CYS A 65 12.03 2.34 30.20
N SER A 66 13.16 1.97 30.82
CA SER A 66 13.28 1.69 32.26
C SER A 66 13.51 2.95 33.11
N ARG A 67 13.64 4.13 32.49
CA ARG A 67 13.88 5.39 33.20
C ARG A 67 12.59 5.87 33.87
N ILE A 68 12.64 5.99 35.20
CA ILE A 68 11.52 6.47 36.04
C ILE A 68 11.09 7.90 35.65
N ARG A 69 12.05 8.74 35.26
CA ARG A 69 11.82 10.07 34.67
C ARG A 69 12.57 10.15 33.34
N CYS A 70 11.84 10.00 32.25
CA CYS A 70 12.38 10.15 30.90
C CYS A 70 12.02 11.54 30.37
N ASP A 71 13.03 12.29 29.93
CA ASP A 71 12.82 13.61 29.31
C ASP A 71 12.27 13.52 27.88
N PHE A 72 12.24 12.30 27.32
CA PHE A 72 11.73 12.03 25.99
C PHE A 72 10.27 11.59 26.03
N SER A 73 9.54 11.88 24.96
CA SER A 73 8.14 11.51 24.85
C SER A 73 7.98 10.00 24.70
N HIS A 74 7.19 9.40 25.59
CA HIS A 74 6.68 8.02 25.45
C HIS A 74 5.37 7.97 24.65
N THR A 75 4.91 9.12 24.14
CA THR A 75 3.74 9.22 23.28
C THR A 75 4.17 9.19 21.81
N THR A 76 3.34 8.66 20.93
CA THR A 76 3.64 8.58 19.50
C THR A 76 3.74 9.98 18.90
N THR A 77 4.94 10.39 18.51
CA THR A 77 5.19 11.68 17.84
C THR A 77 4.96 11.58 16.33
N GLY A 78 4.86 12.72 15.64
CA GLY A 78 4.69 12.77 14.19
C GLY A 78 5.86 12.12 13.46
N PHE A 79 7.09 12.36 13.93
CA PHE A 79 8.27 11.70 13.39
C PHE A 79 8.21 10.16 13.54
N ARG A 80 7.75 9.65 14.68
CA ARG A 80 7.57 8.20 14.88
C ARG A 80 6.47 7.62 14.01
N GLN A 81 5.39 8.36 13.75
CA GLN A 81 4.36 7.95 12.80
C GLN A 81 4.93 7.79 11.40
N LEU A 82 5.75 8.74 10.95
CA LEU A 82 6.44 8.66 9.65
C LEU A 82 7.33 7.40 9.56
N LEU A 83 8.17 7.16 10.57
CA LEU A 83 9.02 5.96 10.60
C LEU A 83 8.19 4.66 10.61
N SER A 84 7.07 4.63 11.33
CA SER A 84 6.16 3.48 11.35
C SER A 84 5.58 3.19 9.96
N HIS A 85 5.18 4.24 9.23
CA HIS A 85 4.68 4.09 7.85
C HIS A 85 5.75 3.50 6.92
N ILE A 86 7.00 3.95 7.02
CA ILE A 86 8.11 3.36 6.24
C ILE A 86 8.37 1.91 6.66
N LYS A 87 8.41 1.60 7.97
CA LYS A 87 8.55 0.22 8.50
C LYS A 87 7.40 -0.70 8.07
N SER A 88 6.21 -0.15 7.77
CA SER A 88 5.03 -0.94 7.39
C SER A 88 5.11 -1.54 5.98
N ALA A 89 6.00 -1.01 5.12
CA ALA A 89 6.16 -1.51 3.76
C ALA A 89 6.62 -2.97 3.72
N ARG A 90 6.11 -3.71 2.72
CA ARG A 90 6.29 -5.17 2.57
C ARG A 90 6.76 -5.62 1.19
N LYS A 91 6.50 -4.83 0.14
CA LYS A 91 6.80 -5.21 -1.26
C LYS A 91 7.86 -4.30 -1.85
N SER A 92 7.56 -3.02 -1.96
CA SER A 92 8.45 -1.97 -2.45
C SER A 92 8.35 -0.72 -1.60
N ILE A 93 9.39 0.13 -1.67
CA ILE A 93 9.43 1.48 -1.12
C ILE A 93 10.15 2.35 -2.15
N ASP A 94 9.49 3.40 -2.60
CA ASP A 94 10.07 4.40 -3.49
C ASP A 94 10.18 5.72 -2.73
N ILE A 95 11.39 6.28 -2.64
CA ILE A 95 11.66 7.50 -1.87
C ILE A 95 12.22 8.56 -2.81
N ALA A 96 11.45 9.62 -3.02
CA ALA A 96 11.85 10.80 -3.79
C ALA A 96 11.95 12.00 -2.85
N VAL A 97 13.17 12.36 -2.49
CA VAL A 97 13.47 13.44 -1.53
C VAL A 97 14.67 14.25 -2.01
N TYR A 98 14.69 15.53 -1.67
CA TYR A 98 15.80 16.42 -2.02
C TYR A 98 17.10 16.04 -1.27
N CYS A 99 17.01 15.74 0.03
CA CYS A 99 18.13 15.34 0.86
C CYS A 99 17.66 14.42 2.01
N ILE A 100 18.45 13.40 2.34
CA ILE A 100 18.28 12.57 3.55
C ILE A 100 19.48 12.80 4.46
N SER A 101 19.27 13.56 5.53
CA SER A 101 20.28 13.78 6.59
C SER A 101 19.95 13.06 7.90
N CYS A 102 18.73 12.54 8.03
CA CYS A 102 18.29 11.85 9.24
C CYS A 102 18.69 10.36 9.20
N PHE A 103 19.60 9.97 10.09
CA PHE A 103 20.06 8.58 10.23
C PHE A 103 18.94 7.60 10.56
N GLU A 104 17.92 8.02 11.31
CA GLU A 104 16.83 7.13 11.71
C GLU A 104 15.93 6.76 10.52
N ILE A 105 15.70 7.69 9.58
CA ILE A 105 15.01 7.37 8.32
C ILE A 105 15.87 6.39 7.50
N ALA A 106 17.16 6.69 7.35
CA ALA A 106 18.08 5.85 6.58
C ALA A 106 18.17 4.43 7.14
N ASP A 107 18.28 4.28 8.48
CA ASP A 107 18.35 2.98 9.13
C ASP A 107 17.05 2.17 8.93
N VAL A 108 15.88 2.81 9.07
CA VAL A 108 14.60 2.14 8.80
C VAL A 108 14.50 1.64 7.36
N VAL A 109 14.93 2.46 6.39
CA VAL A 109 14.95 2.08 4.97
C VAL A 109 15.90 0.91 4.74
N LEU A 110 17.11 0.95 5.32
CA LEU A 110 18.07 -0.14 5.25
C LEU A 110 17.53 -1.43 5.89
N GLN A 111 16.86 -1.34 7.03
CA GLN A 111 16.20 -2.48 7.66
C GLN A 111 15.13 -3.09 6.75
N ARG A 112 14.34 -2.27 6.04
CA ARG A 112 13.34 -2.76 5.07
C ARG A 112 14.00 -3.41 3.86
N HIS A 113 15.08 -2.82 3.36
CA HIS A 113 15.85 -3.41 2.25
C HIS A 113 16.44 -4.78 2.63
N LYS A 114 16.98 -4.93 3.85
CA LYS A 114 17.51 -6.21 4.37
C LYS A 114 16.47 -7.33 4.40
N VAL A 115 15.20 -7.01 4.64
CA VAL A 115 14.10 -8.00 4.61
C VAL A 115 13.52 -8.24 3.21
N GLY A 116 14.16 -7.72 2.16
CA GLY A 116 13.82 -7.99 0.76
C GLY A 116 12.82 -7.01 0.14
N VAL A 117 12.46 -5.93 0.85
CA VAL A 117 11.59 -4.89 0.27
C VAL A 117 12.36 -4.15 -0.84
N GLY A 118 11.79 -4.12 -2.04
CA GLY A 118 12.41 -3.54 -3.23
C GLY A 118 13.27 -4.50 -4.07
N ARG A 119 13.30 -5.81 -3.76
CA ARG A 119 13.80 -6.80 -4.74
C ARG A 119 12.70 -7.12 -5.77
N PRO A 120 13.06 -7.24 -7.07
CA PRO A 120 12.14 -7.68 -8.11
C PRO A 120 11.72 -9.14 -7.95
#